data_AF-A0A1M6NWD9-F1
#
_entry.id   AF-A0A1M6NWD9-F1
#
_cell.length_a   1.000
_cell.length_b   1.000
_cell.length_c   1.000
_cell.angle_alpha   90.00
_cell.angle_beta   90.00
_cell.angle_gamma   90.00
#
_symmetry.space_group_name_H-M   'P 1'
#
loop_
_entity.id
_entity.type
_entity.pdbx_description
1 polymer ?
#
loop_
_entity_poly.entity_id
_entity_poly.type
_entity_poly.pdbx_seq_one_letter_code
_entity_poly.pdbx_strand_id
1 'polypeptide(L)'
;MECVTNESGVENVSPVKNSYDALWCEYRDARLPATLLSVIQRIVEYYFLQLCSYSIEDLRERVKNHLGGDDKKQRIADEILRFIYDEKSDTGDGINYAPDHDIPAYKDVFEIIFEAMSQKSHYLKMSGECE
;
A
#
# COMPACT_ATOMS: atom_id res chain seq x y z
N MET A 1 -38.56 35.04 5.04
CA MET A 1 -37.63 35.93 4.31
C MET A 1 -36.59 36.36 5.33
N GLU A 2 -35.32 35.97 5.30
CA GLU A 2 -34.49 35.33 4.27
C GLU A 2 -33.43 34.45 4.93
N CYS A 3 -33.00 33.43 4.18
CA CYS A 3 -31.93 32.50 4.53
C CYS A 3 -30.56 33.19 4.45
N VAL A 4 -29.65 32.87 5.37
CA VAL A 4 -28.21 32.88 5.07
C VAL A 4 -27.63 31.58 5.61
N THR A 5 -27.56 30.58 4.75
CA THR A 5 -26.71 29.41 4.91
C THR A 5 -25.30 29.83 4.50
N ASN A 6 -24.41 30.07 5.46
CA ASN A 6 -22.98 30.13 5.15
C ASN A 6 -22.46 28.70 5.02
N GLU A 7 -22.47 28.26 3.77
CA GLU A 7 -21.65 27.19 3.21
C GLU A 7 -20.15 27.47 3.44
N SER A 8 -19.50 26.53 4.12
CA SER A 8 -18.08 26.18 3.95
C SER A 8 -17.84 24.97 4.84
N GLY A 9 -18.16 23.79 4.29
CA GLY A 9 -17.78 22.51 4.86
C GLY A 9 -16.28 22.34 4.80
N VAL A 10 -15.56 22.94 5.75
CA VAL A 10 -14.23 22.44 6.11
C VAL A 10 -14.49 21.18 6.90
N GLU A 11 -14.58 20.06 6.19
CA GLU A 11 -14.52 18.76 6.82
C GLU A 11 -13.21 18.68 7.59
N ASN A 12 -13.32 18.55 8.90
CA ASN A 12 -12.18 18.45 9.80
C ASN A 12 -11.56 17.06 9.65
N VAL A 13 -10.91 16.82 8.51
CA VAL A 13 -10.12 15.61 8.27
C VAL A 13 -8.89 15.68 9.15
N SER A 14 -8.82 14.79 10.14
CA SER A 14 -7.63 14.64 10.97
C SER A 14 -6.40 14.45 10.07
N PRO A 15 -5.23 15.05 10.40
CA PRO A 15 -4.04 15.05 9.54
C PRO A 15 -3.58 13.64 9.12
N VAL A 16 -3.89 12.64 9.96
CA VAL A 16 -3.66 11.21 9.72
C VAL A 16 -4.43 10.67 8.49
N LYS A 17 -5.69 11.10 8.28
CA LYS A 17 -6.46 10.70 7.09
C LYS A 17 -5.86 11.27 5.82
N ASN A 18 -5.49 12.55 5.85
CA ASN A 18 -4.86 13.23 4.71
C ASN A 18 -3.55 12.54 4.28
N SER A 19 -2.72 12.12 5.24
CA SER A 19 -1.47 11.39 4.92
C SER A 19 -1.70 9.99 4.33
N TYR A 20 -2.74 9.27 4.76
CA TYR A 20 -3.07 7.97 4.16
C TYR A 20 -3.68 8.11 2.77
N ASP A 21 -4.60 9.06 2.59
CA ASP A 21 -5.23 9.36 1.31
C ASP A 21 -4.17 9.81 0.28
N ALA A 22 -3.19 10.60 0.71
CA ALA A 22 -2.06 11.03 -0.12
C ALA A 22 -1.23 9.85 -0.67
N LEU A 23 -1.02 8.78 0.12
CA LEU A 23 -0.33 7.58 -0.36
C LEU A 23 -1.07 6.93 -1.53
N TRP A 24 -2.40 6.91 -1.50
CA TRP A 24 -3.19 6.36 -2.60
C TRP A 24 -3.17 7.26 -3.84
N CYS A 25 -3.16 8.59 -3.68
CA CYS A 25 -2.91 9.49 -4.81
C CYS A 25 -1.52 9.25 -5.41
N GLU A 26 -0.46 9.16 -4.57
CA GLU A 26 0.91 8.83 -5.01
C GLU A 26 0.97 7.48 -5.76
N TYR A 27 0.27 6.45 -5.27
CA TYR A 27 0.20 5.12 -5.88
C TYR A 27 -0.36 5.18 -7.31
N ARG A 28 -1.39 6.00 -7.53
CA ARG A 28 -1.98 6.16 -8.87
C ARG A 28 -1.06 6.91 -9.81
N ASP A 29 -0.43 7.98 -9.31
CA ASP A 29 0.39 8.88 -10.11
C ASP A 29 1.79 8.33 -10.38
N ALA A 30 2.21 7.27 -9.68
CA ALA A 30 3.51 6.64 -9.85
C ALA A 30 3.73 6.15 -11.30
N ARG A 31 4.75 6.72 -11.96
CA ARG A 31 5.15 6.39 -13.35
C ARG A 31 6.44 5.58 -13.43
N LEU A 32 7.10 5.35 -12.31
CA LEU A 32 8.31 4.56 -12.21
C LEU A 32 8.06 3.34 -11.30
N PRO A 33 8.51 2.13 -11.67
CA PRO A 33 8.30 0.95 -10.86
C PRO A 33 8.87 1.07 -9.44
N ALA A 34 10.02 1.73 -9.28
CA ALA A 34 10.64 1.95 -7.97
C ALA A 34 9.76 2.83 -7.07
N THR A 35 9.23 3.93 -7.62
CA THR A 35 8.31 4.82 -6.91
C THR A 35 7.04 4.08 -6.51
N LEU A 36 6.46 3.30 -7.43
CA LEU A 36 5.26 2.51 -7.15
C LEU A 36 5.51 1.51 -6.02
N LEU A 37 6.60 0.75 -6.08
CA LEU A 37 6.97 -0.22 -5.05
C LEU A 37 7.10 0.45 -3.68
N SER A 38 7.82 1.57 -3.59
CA SER A 38 8.00 2.30 -2.33
C SER A 38 6.66 2.79 -1.76
N VAL A 39 5.75 3.29 -2.60
CA VAL A 39 4.43 3.74 -2.15
C VAL A 39 3.56 2.55 -1.71
N ILE A 40 3.56 1.44 -2.46
CA ILE A 40 2.86 0.20 -2.08
C ILE A 40 3.35 -0.27 -0.71
N GLN A 41 4.67 -0.32 -0.50
CA GLN A 41 5.25 -0.72 0.78
C GLN A 41 4.75 0.19 1.93
N ARG A 42 4.77 1.50 1.75
CA ARG A 42 4.21 2.46 2.74
C ARG A 42 2.73 2.23 3.01
N ILE A 43 1.92 1.93 1.99
CA ILE A 43 0.49 1.64 2.17
C ILE A 43 0.29 0.34 2.95
N VAL A 44 0.99 -0.74 2.59
CA VAL A 44 0.82 -2.04 3.26
C VAL A 44 1.26 -1.96 4.72
N GLU A 45 2.41 -1.34 4.99
CA GLU A 45 2.91 -1.13 6.35
C GLU A 45 1.91 -0.35 7.20
N TYR A 46 1.49 0.82 6.70
CA TYR A 46 0.59 1.70 7.43
C TYR A 46 -0.78 1.04 7.65
N TYR A 47 -1.39 0.48 6.61
CA TYR A 47 -2.75 -0.08 6.71
C TYR A 47 -2.76 -1.39 7.51
N PHE A 48 -1.99 -2.39 7.10
CA PHE A 48 -2.09 -3.71 7.71
C PHE A 48 -1.37 -3.79 9.04
N LEU A 49 -0.17 -3.22 9.17
CA LEU A 49 0.65 -3.38 10.38
C LEU A 49 0.29 -2.35 11.45
N GLN A 50 0.04 -1.09 11.07
CA GLN A 50 -0.25 -0.03 12.05
C GLN A 50 -1.75 0.12 12.35
N LEU A 51 -2.63 0.18 11.35
CA LEU A 51 -4.07 0.38 11.57
C LEU A 51 -4.83 -0.90 11.91
N CYS A 52 -4.56 -2.00 11.19
CA CYS A 52 -5.23 -3.28 11.42
C CYS A 52 -4.51 -4.17 12.45
N SER A 53 -3.30 -3.77 12.89
CA SER A 53 -2.49 -4.51 13.87
C SER A 53 -2.18 -5.96 13.47
N TYR A 54 -2.05 -6.25 12.18
CA TYR A 54 -1.56 -7.55 11.72
C TYR A 54 -0.07 -7.68 11.98
N SER A 55 0.40 -8.91 12.25
CA SER A 55 1.83 -9.20 12.19
C SER A 55 2.27 -9.39 10.74
N ILE A 56 3.55 -9.11 10.47
CA ILE A 56 4.12 -9.37 9.15
C ILE A 56 4.13 -10.87 8.80
N GLU A 57 4.25 -11.73 9.81
CA GLU A 57 4.21 -13.18 9.64
C GLU A 57 2.82 -13.65 9.19
N ASP A 58 1.76 -13.15 9.82
CA ASP A 58 0.37 -13.44 9.41
C ASP A 58 0.10 -12.99 7.98
N LEU A 59 0.58 -11.80 7.62
CA LEU A 59 0.41 -11.24 6.29
C LEU A 59 1.11 -12.10 5.23
N ARG A 60 2.38 -12.47 5.47
CA ARG A 60 3.15 -13.34 4.57
C ARG A 60 2.51 -14.73 4.42
N GLU A 61 2.08 -15.34 5.52
CA GLU A 61 1.46 -16.67 5.49
C GLU A 61 0.17 -16.65 4.68
N ARG A 62 -0.72 -15.67 4.92
CA ARG A 62 -2.00 -15.57 4.20
C ARG A 62 -1.81 -15.31 2.71
N VAL A 63 -0.91 -14.40 2.35
CA VAL A 63 -0.59 -14.10 0.94
C VAL A 63 -0.02 -15.33 0.24
N LYS A 64 0.93 -16.03 0.88
CA LYS A 64 1.51 -17.28 0.35
C LYS A 64 0.45 -18.36 0.14
N ASN A 65 -0.42 -18.58 1.12
CA ASN A 65 -1.51 -19.56 1.02
C ASN A 65 -2.50 -19.19 -0.09
N HIS A 66 -2.79 -17.91 -0.27
CA HIS A 66 -3.68 -17.43 -1.32
C HIS A 66 -3.09 -17.59 -2.73
N LEU A 67 -1.78 -17.36 -2.89
CA LEU A 67 -1.08 -17.50 -4.17
C LEU A 67 -0.95 -18.95 -4.65
N GLY A 68 -1.09 -19.93 -3.74
CA GLY A 68 -1.23 -21.34 -4.13
C GLY A 68 -0.05 -21.94 -4.92
N GLY A 69 1.16 -21.35 -4.81
CA GLY A 69 2.35 -21.79 -5.53
C GLY A 69 2.64 -21.07 -6.85
N ASP A 70 1.99 -19.93 -7.14
CA ASP A 70 2.43 -19.04 -8.23
C ASP A 70 3.79 -18.38 -7.87
N ASP A 71 4.89 -19.03 -8.26
CA ASP A 71 6.26 -18.60 -7.94
C ASP A 71 6.56 -17.18 -8.46
N LYS A 72 5.95 -16.76 -9.58
CA LYS A 72 6.19 -15.43 -10.15
C LYS A 72 5.55 -14.36 -9.27
N LYS A 73 4.28 -14.57 -8.91
CA LYS A 73 3.56 -13.65 -8.01
C LYS A 73 4.11 -13.69 -6.59
N GLN A 74 4.58 -14.85 -6.13
CA GLN A 74 5.23 -14.99 -4.83
C GLN A 74 6.48 -14.11 -4.73
N ARG A 75 7.32 -14.06 -5.77
CA ARG A 75 8.51 -13.19 -5.78
C ARG A 75 8.16 -11.71 -5.66
N ILE A 76 7.14 -11.26 -6.40
CA ILE A 76 6.66 -9.87 -6.32
C ILE A 76 6.07 -9.60 -4.92
N ALA A 77 5.32 -10.55 -4.36
CA ALA A 77 4.75 -10.43 -3.02
C ALA A 77 5.84 -10.36 -1.96
N ASP A 78 6.88 -11.18 -2.06
CA ASP A 78 8.03 -11.17 -1.16
C ASP A 78 8.76 -9.82 -1.22
N GLU A 79 8.86 -9.22 -2.41
CA GLU A 79 9.42 -7.88 -2.61
C GLU A 79 8.55 -6.77 -1.98
N ILE A 80 7.23 -6.80 -2.20
CA ILE A 80 6.29 -5.86 -1.57
C ILE A 80 6.32 -6.01 -0.05
N LEU A 81 6.42 -7.23 0.46
CA LEU A 81 6.42 -7.54 1.90
C LEU A 81 7.82 -7.57 2.52
N ARG A 82 8.85 -7.12 1.79
CA ARG A 82 10.24 -7.06 2.23
C ARG A 82 10.53 -5.86 3.13
N PHE A 83 9.50 -5.26 3.76
CA PHE A 83 9.59 -4.01 4.52
C PHE A 83 10.96 -3.83 5.17
N ILE A 84 11.48 -2.61 5.05
CA ILE A 84 12.77 -2.20 5.59
C ILE A 84 12.70 -2.28 7.12
N TYR A 85 12.76 -3.49 7.66
CA TYR A 85 13.11 -3.79 9.04
C TYR A 85 14.64 -3.74 9.23
N ASP A 86 15.36 -3.19 8.25
CA ASP A 86 16.81 -3.01 8.26
C ASP A 86 17.25 -1.61 8.69
N GLU A 87 16.39 -0.83 9.36
CA GLU A 87 16.85 0.34 10.11
C GLU A 87 17.71 -0.03 11.35
N LYS A 88 18.05 -1.32 11.55
CA LYS A 88 18.96 -1.81 12.61
C LYS A 88 19.97 -2.87 12.19
N SER A 89 20.26 -3.08 10.90
CA SER A 89 21.59 -3.60 10.55
C SER A 89 22.46 -2.43 10.09
N ASP A 90 23.21 -1.95 11.07
CA ASP A 90 24.41 -1.13 10.93
C ASP A 90 25.41 -1.84 9.99
N THR A 91 25.20 -1.81 8.67
CA THR A 91 26.27 -1.94 7.69
C THR A 91 25.79 -1.36 6.37
N GLY A 92 26.46 -0.28 5.96
CA GLY A 92 26.20 0.40 4.71
C GLY A 92 26.33 -0.55 3.52
N ASP A 93 25.27 -0.60 2.74
CA ASP A 93 25.28 -0.13 1.36
C ASP A 93 23.81 0.09 1.02
N GLY A 94 23.44 1.33 0.69
CA GLY A 94 22.09 1.65 0.28
C GLY A 94 21.72 0.72 -0.87
N ILE A 95 20.97 -0.33 -0.57
CA ILE A 95 20.56 -1.32 -1.54
C ILE A 95 19.71 -0.53 -2.51
N ASN A 96 20.31 -0.17 -3.65
CA ASN A 96 19.57 0.25 -4.83
C ASN A 96 18.79 -0.99 -5.25
N TYR A 97 17.65 -1.19 -4.60
CA TYR A 97 16.70 -2.20 -4.97
C TYR A 97 16.17 -1.76 -6.33
N ALA A 98 16.77 -2.28 -7.39
CA ALA A 98 16.27 -2.08 -8.73
C ALA A 98 14.98 -2.93 -8.83
N PRO A 99 13.81 -2.31 -9.04
CA PRO A 99 12.58 -3.07 -9.26
C PRO A 99 12.76 -4.02 -10.43
N ASP A 100 12.52 -5.31 -10.22
CA ASP A 100 12.65 -6.37 -11.26
C ASP A 100 11.35 -6.53 -12.07
N HIS A 101 10.30 -5.79 -11.70
CA HIS A 101 8.98 -5.93 -12.25
C HIS A 101 8.42 -4.58 -12.73
N ASP A 102 7.43 -4.65 -13.63
CA ASP A 102 6.78 -3.46 -14.17
C ASP A 102 5.59 -3.01 -13.31
N ILE A 103 5.09 -1.80 -13.60
CA ILE A 103 3.95 -1.20 -12.89
C ILE A 103 2.73 -2.14 -12.86
N PRO A 104 2.29 -2.74 -13.98
CA PRO A 104 1.17 -3.69 -13.96
C PRO A 104 1.38 -4.88 -13.03
N ALA A 105 2.58 -5.49 -13.01
CA ALA A 105 2.86 -6.63 -12.15
C ALA A 105 2.78 -6.27 -10.66
N TYR A 106 3.29 -5.10 -10.27
CA TYR A 106 3.16 -4.62 -8.90
C TYR A 106 1.70 -4.34 -8.52
N LYS A 107 0.92 -3.72 -9.42
CA LYS A 107 -0.50 -3.43 -9.14
C LYS A 107 -1.32 -4.71 -8.99
N ASP A 108 -1.07 -5.73 -9.83
CA ASP A 108 -1.74 -7.04 -9.75
C ASP A 108 -1.49 -7.71 -8.39
N VAL A 109 -0.23 -7.81 -7.97
CA VAL A 109 0.09 -8.48 -6.71
C VAL A 109 -0.31 -7.66 -5.49
N PHE A 110 -0.27 -6.32 -5.60
CA PHE A 110 -0.79 -5.46 -4.55
C PHE A 110 -2.30 -5.66 -4.33
N GLU A 111 -3.10 -5.79 -5.39
CA GLU A 111 -4.52 -6.15 -5.25
C GLU A 111 -4.68 -7.51 -4.58
N ILE A 112 -3.90 -8.53 -4.99
CA ILE A 112 -3.93 -9.88 -4.41
C ILE A 112 -3.63 -9.88 -2.91
N ILE A 113 -2.75 -9.00 -2.43
CA ILE A 113 -2.50 -8.86 -0.99
C ILE A 113 -3.79 -8.47 -0.25
N PHE A 114 -4.58 -7.55 -0.80
CA PHE A 114 -5.88 -7.20 -0.21
C PHE A 114 -6.90 -8.34 -0.33
N GLU A 115 -6.90 -9.11 -1.42
CA GLU A 115 -7.76 -10.29 -1.56
C GLU A 115 -7.43 -11.37 -0.53
N ALA A 116 -6.15 -11.69 -0.36
CA ALA A 116 -5.65 -12.66 0.63
C ALA A 116 -6.02 -12.30 2.07
N MET A 117 -6.15 -11.00 2.35
CA MET A 117 -6.54 -10.47 3.65
C MET A 117 -8.05 -10.24 3.81
N SER A 118 -8.86 -10.59 2.81
CA SER A 118 -10.30 -10.32 2.77
C SER A 118 -10.65 -8.82 2.86
N GLN A 119 -9.78 -7.96 2.32
CA GLN A 119 -9.87 -6.50 2.34
C GLN A 119 -10.03 -5.90 0.92
N LYS A 120 -10.44 -6.69 -0.08
CA LYS A 120 -10.59 -6.23 -1.48
C LYS A 120 -11.47 -4.96 -1.62
N SER A 121 -12.54 -4.86 -0.82
CA SER A 121 -13.43 -3.68 -0.84
C SER A 121 -12.70 -2.38 -0.48
N HIS A 122 -11.74 -2.44 0.44
CA HIS A 122 -10.92 -1.30 0.83
C HIS A 122 -9.99 -0.88 -0.32
N TYR A 123 -9.31 -1.85 -0.95
CA TYR A 123 -8.49 -1.58 -2.13
C TYR A 123 -9.27 -0.89 -3.24
N LEU A 124 -10.45 -1.42 -3.60
CA LEU A 124 -11.30 -0.84 -4.65
C LEU A 124 -11.74 0.58 -4.31
N LYS A 125 -12.07 0.83 -3.03
CA LYS A 125 -12.44 2.18 -2.57
C LYS A 125 -11.28 3.16 -2.72
N MET A 126 -10.08 2.78 -2.29
CA MET A 126 -8.94 3.70 -2.22
C MET A 126 -8.20 3.86 -3.56
N SER A 127 -8.22 2.85 -4.42
CA SER A 127 -7.61 2.91 -5.75
C SER A 127 -8.43 3.67 -6.80
N GLY A 128 -9.66 4.10 -6.44
CA GLY A 128 -10.53 4.97 -7.24
C GLY A 128 -10.03 6.41 -7.38
N GLU A 129 -10.90 7.33 -7.80
CA GLU A 129 -10.54 8.75 -8.03
C GLU A 129 -10.15 9.45 -6.70
N CYS A 130 -9.13 10.34 -6.72
CA CYS A 130 -8.86 11.22 -5.57
C CYS A 130 -9.75 12.44 -5.76
N GLU A 131 -10.52 12.77 -4.74
CA GLU A 131 -11.24 14.05 -4.64
C GLU A 131 -10.29 15.21 -4.37
#